data_AF-A0A939NH18-F1
#
_entry.id   AF-A0A939NH18-F1
#
_cell.length_a   1.000
_cell.length_b   1.000
_cell.length_c   1.000
_cell.angle_alpha   90.00
_cell.angle_beta   90.00
_cell.angle_gamma   90.00
#
_symmetry.space_group_name_H-M   'P 1'
#
loop_
_entity.id
_entity.type
_entity.pdbx_description
1 polymer ?
#
loop_
_entity_poly.entity_id
_entity_poly.type
_entity_poly.pdbx_seq_one_letter_code
_entity_poly.pdbx_strand_id
1 'polypeptide(L)'
;MLITTAFGVYLYPMNYQKILLVIIKSLLRIQQIINLKIDTLTINSSKPEITDAALASPWNKGKFYGEKSTNDLMATFQGKVTPGSSLQFKFRLSKKDEHIFSISDIDKNGNWSFSLPPGFLKVDRRYDLDNLVLIATSPAGLTTEKVIEEKGFK
;
A
#
# COMPACT_ATOMS: atom_id res chain seq x y z
N MET A 1 -73.83 -25.22 -31.04
CA MET A 1 -72.81 -26.06 -30.37
C MET A 1 -71.57 -25.19 -30.14
N LEU A 2 -70.88 -25.32 -29.00
CA LEU A 2 -69.65 -24.57 -28.67
C LEU A 2 -68.51 -24.92 -29.69
N ILE A 3 -67.36 -24.23 -29.81
CA ILE A 3 -66.45 -23.64 -28.79
C ILE A 3 -65.70 -22.41 -29.38
N THR A 4 -65.18 -21.52 -28.53
CA THR A 4 -64.32 -20.35 -28.86
C THR A 4 -62.81 -20.72 -28.75
N THR A 5 -61.76 -19.88 -28.75
CA THR A 5 -61.55 -18.41 -28.77
C THR A 5 -60.14 -18.15 -29.33
N ALA A 6 -59.87 -17.05 -30.04
CA ALA A 6 -58.49 -16.58 -30.26
C ALA A 6 -58.41 -15.05 -30.40
N PHE A 7 -57.50 -14.42 -29.64
CA PHE A 7 -57.28 -12.97 -29.64
C PHE A 7 -56.64 -12.51 -30.96
N GLY A 8 -57.35 -11.69 -31.73
CA GLY A 8 -56.78 -10.96 -32.85
C GLY A 8 -55.91 -9.81 -32.36
N VAL A 9 -54.59 -10.00 -32.33
CA VAL A 9 -53.63 -8.89 -32.20
C VAL A 9 -53.66 -8.11 -33.51
N TYR A 10 -54.29 -6.95 -33.51
CA TYR A 10 -54.31 -6.01 -34.65
C TYR A 10 -52.91 -5.43 -34.88
N LEU A 11 -52.08 -6.18 -35.61
CA LEU A 11 -50.87 -5.66 -36.22
C LEU A 11 -51.28 -4.71 -37.36
N TYR A 12 -51.23 -3.40 -37.08
CA TYR A 12 -51.10 -2.39 -38.14
C TYR A 12 -50.00 -2.83 -39.13
N PRO A 13 -50.11 -2.53 -40.44
CA PRO A 13 -49.11 -2.88 -41.44
C PRO A 13 -47.83 -2.05 -41.27
N MET A 14 -47.10 -2.36 -40.20
CA MET A 14 -45.75 -1.90 -39.95
C MET A 14 -44.83 -2.57 -40.96
N ASN A 15 -44.36 -1.77 -41.92
CA ASN A 15 -43.33 -2.14 -42.88
C ASN A 15 -42.25 -3.01 -42.20
N TYR A 16 -42.01 -4.21 -42.74
CA TYR A 16 -41.06 -5.20 -42.22
C TYR A 16 -39.68 -4.60 -41.88
N GLN A 17 -39.23 -3.60 -42.63
CA GLN A 17 -38.00 -2.84 -42.37
C GLN A 17 -37.99 -2.18 -40.97
N LYS A 18 -39.12 -1.62 -40.51
CA LYS A 18 -39.24 -1.02 -39.17
C LYS A 18 -39.16 -2.07 -38.07
N ILE A 19 -39.81 -3.23 -38.27
CA ILE A 19 -39.80 -4.33 -37.29
C ILE A 19 -38.37 -4.89 -37.15
N LEU A 20 -37.72 -5.16 -38.28
CA LEU A 20 -36.34 -5.66 -38.33
C LEU A 20 -35.36 -4.69 -37.64
N LEU A 21 -35.50 -3.37 -37.89
CA LEU A 21 -34.66 -2.34 -37.27
C LEU A 21 -34.82 -2.28 -35.74
N VAL A 22 -36.04 -2.47 -35.21
CA VAL A 22 -36.29 -2.51 -33.76
C VAL A 22 -35.63 -3.74 -33.14
N ILE A 23 -35.75 -4.91 -33.77
CA ILE A 23 -35.12 -6.15 -33.30
C ILE A 23 -33.60 -6.01 -33.27
N ILE A 24 -32.99 -5.51 -34.35
CA ILE A 24 -31.53 -5.28 -34.45
C ILE A 24 -31.05 -4.32 -33.34
N LYS A 25 -31.74 -3.19 -33.13
CA LYS A 25 -31.39 -2.23 -32.06
C LYS A 25 -31.51 -2.85 -30.67
N SER A 26 -32.53 -3.67 -30.43
CA SER A 26 -32.70 -4.38 -29.16
C SER A 26 -31.58 -5.38 -28.91
N LEU A 27 -31.21 -6.18 -29.92
CA LEU A 27 -30.10 -7.13 -29.86
C LEU A 27 -28.75 -6.45 -29.61
N LEU A 28 -28.46 -5.35 -30.32
CA LEU A 28 -27.25 -4.54 -30.08
C LEU A 28 -27.18 -4.02 -28.64
N ARG A 29 -28.30 -3.53 -28.09
CA ARG A 29 -28.36 -3.04 -26.70
C ARG A 29 -28.13 -4.17 -25.70
N ILE A 30 -28.68 -5.36 -25.94
CA ILE A 30 -28.47 -6.56 -25.12
C ILE A 30 -27.00 -7.00 -25.16
N GLN A 31 -26.40 -7.08 -26.35
CA GLN A 31 -24.97 -7.40 -26.51
C GLN A 31 -24.07 -6.40 -25.77
N GLN A 32 -24.38 -5.10 -25.82
CA GLN A 32 -23.63 -4.08 -25.10
C GLN A 32 -23.76 -4.20 -23.58
N ILE A 33 -24.90 -4.65 -23.05
CA ILE A 33 -25.11 -4.94 -21.62
C ILE A 33 -24.35 -6.21 -21.19
N ILE A 34 -24.35 -7.26 -22.02
CA ILE A 34 -23.61 -8.51 -21.75
C ILE A 34 -22.09 -8.27 -21.72
N ASN A 35 -21.60 -7.36 -22.56
CA ASN A 35 -20.17 -6.98 -22.63
C ASN A 35 -19.75 -5.96 -21.56
N LEU A 36 -20.60 -5.64 -20.57
CA LEU A 36 -20.21 -4.81 -19.43
C LEU A 36 -19.24 -5.58 -18.51
N LYS A 37 -17.96 -5.23 -18.58
CA LYS A 37 -16.95 -5.68 -17.63
C LYS A 37 -17.22 -5.03 -16.28
N ILE A 38 -17.54 -5.84 -15.27
CA ILE A 38 -17.69 -5.38 -13.88
C ILE A 38 -16.32 -5.49 -13.21
N ASP A 39 -15.65 -4.35 -13.02
CA ASP A 39 -14.44 -4.29 -12.21
C ASP A 39 -14.80 -4.05 -10.74
N THR A 40 -14.29 -4.89 -9.84
CA THR A 40 -14.58 -4.84 -8.41
C THR A 40 -13.59 -3.94 -7.67
N LEU A 41 -14.07 -2.89 -7.00
CA LEU A 41 -13.27 -2.07 -6.08
C LEU A 41 -13.26 -2.69 -4.68
N THR A 42 -12.13 -3.25 -4.26
CA THR A 42 -11.92 -3.71 -2.88
C THR A 42 -11.21 -2.63 -2.07
N ILE A 43 -11.90 -2.02 -1.10
CA ILE A 43 -11.30 -1.09 -0.15
C ILE A 43 -10.85 -1.88 1.08
N ASN A 44 -9.55 -2.11 1.24
CA ASN A 44 -9.01 -2.65 2.49
C ASN A 44 -8.83 -1.53 3.51
N SER A 45 -9.63 -1.57 4.59
CA SER A 45 -9.59 -0.60 5.69
C SER A 45 -8.73 -1.04 6.88
N SER A 46 -7.83 -2.01 6.73
CA SER A 46 -6.85 -2.33 7.75
C SER A 46 -5.75 -1.28 7.81
N LYS A 47 -5.33 -0.90 9.03
CA LYS A 47 -4.04 -0.23 9.22
C LYS A 47 -2.90 -1.15 8.76
N PRO A 48 -1.79 -0.61 8.25
CA PRO A 48 -0.61 -1.41 7.96
C PRO A 48 0.05 -1.85 9.27
N GLU A 49 0.63 -3.04 9.28
CA GLU A 49 1.45 -3.57 10.36
C GLU A 49 2.93 -3.45 10.00
N ILE A 50 3.78 -3.29 11.02
CA ILE A 50 5.25 -3.25 10.90
C ILE A 50 5.80 -4.29 11.88
N THR A 51 6.45 -5.33 11.37
CA THR A 51 7.04 -6.42 12.17
C THR A 51 8.53 -6.55 11.89
N ASP A 52 9.25 -7.23 12.79
CA ASP A 52 10.68 -7.55 12.63
C ASP A 52 11.59 -6.32 12.37
N ALA A 53 11.11 -5.12 12.72
CA ALA A 53 11.79 -3.85 12.50
C ALA A 53 12.98 -3.71 13.46
N ALA A 54 14.16 -3.96 12.91
CA ALA A 54 15.39 -4.26 13.64
C ALA A 54 16.61 -3.68 12.92
N LEU A 55 17.75 -3.68 13.60
CA LEU A 55 19.03 -3.42 13.00
C LEU A 55 19.57 -4.71 12.36
N ALA A 56 19.99 -4.64 11.10
CA ALA A 56 20.34 -5.82 10.30
C ALA A 56 21.63 -6.55 10.74
N SER A 57 22.50 -5.86 11.48
CA SER A 57 23.75 -6.39 12.02
C SER A 57 23.97 -5.82 13.42
N PRO A 58 24.64 -6.54 14.36
CA PRO A 58 25.21 -5.89 15.52
C PRO A 58 26.13 -4.74 15.06
N TRP A 59 25.93 -3.58 15.68
CA TRP A 59 26.72 -2.37 15.49
C TRP A 59 27.94 -2.39 16.43
N ASN A 60 28.97 -1.60 16.10
CA ASN A 60 30.19 -1.51 16.90
C ASN A 60 30.17 -0.31 17.84
N LYS A 61 30.63 -0.52 19.08
CA LYS A 61 30.70 0.51 20.11
C LYS A 61 31.44 1.76 19.62
N GLY A 62 30.74 2.90 19.58
CA GLY A 62 31.29 4.20 19.27
C GLY A 62 32.14 4.76 20.41
N LYS A 63 33.01 5.71 20.07
CA LYS A 63 33.94 6.37 21.00
C LYS A 63 33.25 7.37 21.93
N PHE A 64 32.13 7.93 21.50
CA PHE A 64 31.40 8.97 22.23
C PHE A 64 30.21 8.37 23.01
N TYR A 65 29.69 9.07 24.03
CA TYR A 65 28.48 8.67 24.79
C TYR A 65 28.43 7.23 25.39
N GLY A 66 29.56 6.52 25.49
CA GLY A 66 29.64 5.18 26.11
C GLY A 66 28.98 4.07 25.28
N GLU A 67 28.37 3.07 25.94
CA GLU A 67 27.64 1.94 25.29
C GLU A 67 26.42 2.35 24.45
N LYS A 68 26.23 3.65 24.17
CA LYS A 68 25.01 4.20 23.57
C LYS A 68 25.26 4.95 22.26
N SER A 69 26.50 5.18 21.80
CA SER A 69 26.74 5.68 20.43
C SER A 69 27.35 4.62 19.56
N THR A 70 27.00 4.60 18.28
CA THR A 70 27.61 3.75 17.25
C THR A 70 28.69 4.49 16.47
N ASN A 71 29.72 3.79 16.01
CA ASN A 71 30.61 4.27 14.95
C ASN A 71 30.17 3.83 13.53
N ASP A 72 29.12 3.02 13.42
CA ASP A 72 28.50 2.69 12.14
C ASP A 72 27.63 3.86 11.67
N LEU A 73 28.22 4.68 10.79
CA LEU A 73 27.61 5.87 10.23
C LEU A 73 26.63 5.56 9.08
N MET A 74 26.58 4.32 8.61
CA MET A 74 25.80 3.84 7.45
C MET A 74 24.92 2.63 7.81
N ALA A 75 24.53 2.54 9.08
CA ALA A 75 23.84 1.40 9.63
C ALA A 75 22.57 1.03 8.84
N THR A 76 22.36 -0.27 8.69
CA THR A 76 21.27 -0.84 7.91
C THR A 76 20.19 -1.38 8.83
N PHE A 77 18.98 -0.88 8.65
CA PHE A 77 17.76 -1.36 9.30
C PHE A 77 17.01 -2.27 8.33
N GLN A 78 16.28 -3.23 8.86
CA GLN A 78 15.47 -4.16 8.07
C GLN A 78 14.18 -4.52 8.83
N GLY A 79 13.23 -5.11 8.12
CA GLY A 79 12.03 -5.66 8.73
C GLY A 79 10.97 -5.97 7.68
N LYS A 80 9.71 -5.99 8.13
CA LYS A 80 8.54 -6.15 7.26
C LYS A 80 7.50 -5.06 7.47
N VAL A 81 6.73 -4.80 6.43
CA VAL A 81 5.51 -3.98 6.45
C VAL A 81 4.40 -4.73 5.70
N THR A 82 3.12 -4.44 5.98
CA THR A 82 2.01 -5.00 5.18
C THR A 82 2.23 -4.77 3.68
N PRO A 83 2.20 -5.82 2.83
CA PRO A 83 2.46 -5.71 1.40
C PRO A 83 1.63 -4.62 0.70
N GLY A 84 2.26 -3.88 -0.21
CA GLY A 84 1.65 -2.76 -0.93
C GLY A 84 1.53 -1.45 -0.13
N SER A 85 2.01 -1.41 1.11
CA SER A 85 2.09 -0.18 1.91
C SER A 85 3.38 0.59 1.62
N SER A 86 3.34 1.92 1.65
CA SER A 86 4.56 2.75 1.63
C SER A 86 5.15 2.90 3.03
N LEU A 87 6.47 2.99 3.15
CA LEU A 87 7.17 3.10 4.43
C LEU A 87 8.11 4.31 4.44
N GLN A 88 8.08 5.08 5.53
CA GLN A 88 9.03 6.16 5.80
C GLN A 88 9.83 5.86 7.08
N PHE A 89 11.11 6.19 7.05
CA PHE A 89 12.02 6.14 8.19
C PHE A 89 12.26 7.56 8.71
N LYS A 90 11.70 7.87 9.88
CA LYS A 90 11.91 9.14 10.57
C LYS A 90 13.04 9.00 11.60
N PHE A 91 14.02 9.86 11.47
CA PHE A 91 15.24 9.89 12.26
C PHE A 91 15.37 11.26 12.94
N ARG A 92 15.35 11.31 14.27
CA ARG A 92 15.55 12.57 15.03
C ARG A 92 16.87 12.55 15.79
N LEU A 93 17.78 13.43 15.38
CA LEU A 93 19.10 13.64 15.98
C LEU A 93 19.08 14.63 17.15
N SER A 94 18.11 15.54 17.18
CA SER A 94 17.85 16.46 18.30
C SER A 94 16.44 17.05 18.21
N LYS A 95 16.02 17.85 19.21
CA LYS A 95 14.73 18.58 19.16
C LYS A 95 14.56 19.51 17.95
N LYS A 96 15.63 19.85 17.22
CA LYS A 96 15.62 20.72 16.04
C LYS A 96 16.22 20.06 14.77
N ASP A 97 16.57 18.78 14.85
CA ASP A 97 17.37 18.07 13.85
C ASP A 97 16.62 16.76 13.56
N GLU A 98 15.68 16.81 12.60
CA GLU A 98 14.77 15.73 12.24
C GLU A 98 14.78 15.52 10.72
N HIS A 99 14.87 14.27 10.32
CA HIS A 99 14.95 13.83 8.94
C HIS A 99 13.93 12.72 8.68
N ILE A 100 13.39 12.68 7.46
CA ILE A 100 12.47 11.63 7.02
C ILE A 100 12.99 11.12 5.69
N PHE A 101 13.16 9.80 5.59
CA PHE A 101 13.58 9.10 4.39
C PHE A 101 12.44 8.20 3.91
N SER A 102 12.12 8.23 2.62
CA SER A 102 11.23 7.23 2.03
C SER A 102 12.00 5.93 1.78
N ILE A 103 11.44 4.80 2.19
CA ILE A 103 11.97 3.47 1.85
C ILE A 103 11.27 3.03 0.57
N SER A 104 11.99 3.06 -0.55
CA SER A 104 11.50 2.63 -1.87
C SER A 104 11.56 1.11 -2.05
N ASP A 105 12.56 0.47 -1.43
CA ASP A 105 12.97 -0.89 -1.77
C ASP A 105 12.25 -1.89 -0.86
N ILE A 106 10.92 -1.91 -1.02
CA ILE A 106 10.00 -2.84 -0.35
C ILE A 106 9.62 -3.92 -1.37
N ASP A 107 9.89 -5.18 -1.06
CA ASP A 107 9.55 -6.28 -1.95
C ASP A 107 8.04 -6.61 -1.96
N LYS A 108 7.61 -7.47 -2.88
CA LYS A 108 6.20 -7.90 -3.01
C LYS A 108 5.65 -8.63 -1.76
N ASN A 109 6.53 -9.12 -0.89
CA ASN A 109 6.20 -9.79 0.37
C ASN A 109 6.23 -8.80 1.56
N GLY A 110 6.55 -7.52 1.33
CA GLY A 110 6.65 -6.50 2.35
C GLY A 110 7.99 -6.45 3.09
N ASN A 111 8.99 -7.24 2.70
CA ASN A 111 10.33 -7.14 3.28
C ASN A 111 11.00 -5.84 2.80
N TRP A 112 11.72 -5.17 3.69
CA TRP A 112 12.42 -3.93 3.37
C TRP A 112 13.80 -3.89 4.04
N SER A 113 14.71 -3.13 3.44
CA SER A 113 16.01 -2.79 4.00
C SER A 113 16.33 -1.32 3.72
N PHE A 114 16.94 -0.64 4.68
CA PHE A 114 17.27 0.78 4.57
C PHE A 114 18.60 1.07 5.29
N SER A 115 19.60 1.52 4.53
CA SER A 115 20.88 1.99 5.06
C SER A 115 20.88 3.51 5.18
N LEU A 116 21.46 4.03 6.26
CA LEU A 116 21.64 5.48 6.42
C LEU A 116 22.54 6.05 5.30
N PRO A 117 22.17 7.18 4.66
CA PRO A 117 22.96 7.73 3.57
C PRO A 117 24.40 8.09 3.96
N PRO A 118 25.40 7.89 3.09
CA PRO A 118 26.78 8.30 3.35
C PRO A 118 26.89 9.77 3.76
N GLY A 119 27.58 10.04 4.87
CA GLY A 119 27.78 11.41 5.38
C GLY A 119 26.59 12.03 6.10
N PHE A 120 25.47 11.31 6.26
CA PHE A 120 24.35 11.72 7.10
C PHE A 120 24.77 11.86 8.57
N LEU A 121 25.34 10.79 9.13
CA LEU A 121 26.03 10.83 10.42
C LEU A 121 27.49 11.25 10.17
N LYS A 122 27.91 12.36 10.80
CA LYS A 122 29.25 12.97 10.62
C LYS A 122 30.27 12.62 11.70
N VAL A 123 29.80 12.04 12.80
CA VAL A 123 30.54 11.60 13.99
C VAL A 123 29.76 10.45 14.62
N ASP A 124 30.39 9.66 15.49
CA ASP A 124 29.68 8.64 16.26
C ASP A 124 28.49 9.28 17.00
N ARG A 125 27.30 8.71 16.82
CA ARG A 125 26.08 9.24 17.45
C ARG A 125 25.27 8.13 18.09
N ARG A 126 24.51 8.52 19.10
CA ARG A 126 23.50 7.67 19.71
C ARG A 126 22.30 7.55 18.78
N TYR A 127 21.88 6.33 18.52
CA TYR A 127 20.49 6.06 18.20
C TYR A 127 19.68 6.31 19.47
N ASP A 128 19.07 7.49 19.56
CA ASP A 128 18.07 7.73 20.59
C ASP A 128 16.88 6.84 20.22
N LEU A 129 16.64 5.84 21.06
CA LEU A 129 15.68 4.75 20.78
C LEU A 129 14.26 5.27 20.61
N ASP A 130 13.92 6.36 21.30
CA ASP A 130 12.61 7.04 21.21
C ASP A 130 12.49 7.96 19.97
N ASN A 131 13.55 8.05 19.15
CA ASN A 131 13.71 8.98 18.02
C ASN A 131 13.93 8.26 16.66
N LEU A 132 13.86 6.92 16.63
CA LEU A 132 13.80 6.11 15.41
C LEU A 132 12.36 5.62 15.23
N VAL A 133 11.64 6.20 14.26
CA VAL A 133 10.22 5.91 14.04
C VAL A 133 9.99 5.52 12.58
N LEU A 134 9.41 4.35 12.37
CA LEU A 134 8.86 3.95 11.08
C LEU A 134 7.41 4.41 10.96
N ILE A 135 7.04 4.95 9.80
CA ILE A 135 5.68 5.38 9.48
C ILE A 135 5.24 4.61 8.24
N ALA A 136 4.33 3.65 8.42
CA ALA A 136 3.72 2.92 7.32
C ALA A 136 2.38 3.55 6.94
N THR A 137 2.08 3.59 5.63
CA THR A 137 0.78 4.05 5.09
C THR A 137 0.24 3.01 4.12
N SER A 138 -0.98 2.53 4.34
CA SER A 138 -1.64 1.58 3.43
C SER A 138 -2.17 2.26 2.16
N PRO A 139 -2.52 1.52 1.10
CA PRO A 139 -3.14 2.08 -0.12
C PRO A 139 -4.44 2.87 0.13
N ALA A 140 -5.12 2.63 1.26
CA ALA A 140 -6.31 3.39 1.68
C ALA A 140 -5.98 4.66 2.49
N GLY A 141 -4.70 5.01 2.65
CA GLY A 141 -4.24 6.18 3.40
C GLY A 141 -4.20 6.01 4.92
N LEU A 142 -4.37 4.80 5.44
CA LEU A 142 -4.33 4.54 6.89
C LEU A 142 -2.89 4.40 7.38
N THR A 143 -2.56 5.06 8.49
CA THR A 143 -1.20 5.13 9.03
C THR A 143 -1.00 4.31 10.31
N THR A 144 0.22 3.79 10.45
CA THR A 144 0.77 3.17 11.66
C THR A 144 2.18 3.70 11.90
N GLU A 145 2.46 4.10 13.13
CA GLU A 145 3.82 4.44 13.59
C GLU A 145 4.37 3.31 14.45
N LYS A 146 5.65 2.95 14.25
CA LYS A 146 6.37 1.96 15.07
C LYS A 146 7.73 2.52 15.45
N VAL A 147 7.98 2.62 16.76
CA VAL A 147 9.31 2.92 17.30
C VAL A 147 10.20 1.68 17.13
N ILE A 148 11.45 1.88 16.70
CA ILE A 148 12.44 0.79 16.64
C ILE A 148 13.07 0.64 18.03
N GLU A 149 12.60 -0.38 18.76
CA GLU A 149 12.95 -0.61 20.16
C GLU A 149 14.32 -1.29 20.36
N GLU A 150 14.98 -1.76 19.29
CA GLU A 150 16.24 -2.49 19.38
C GLU A 150 17.35 -1.64 19.98
N LYS A 151 17.49 -1.81 21.29
CA LYS A 151 18.60 -1.33 22.08
C LYS A 151 19.83 -2.07 21.60
N GLY A 152 20.86 -1.31 21.27
CA GLY A 152 22.16 -1.88 21.08
C GLY A 152 22.57 -2.72 22.29
N PHE A 153 23.02 -3.94 21.99
CA PHE A 153 23.45 -5.05 22.85
C PHE A 153 22.47 -6.20 23.07
N LYS A 154 23.03 -7.39 22.84
CA LYS A 154 22.69 -8.66 23.48
C LYS A 154 23.80 -9.00 24.47
#